data_AF-A0A518CVH7-F1
#
_entry.id   AF-A0A518CVH7-F1
#
_cell.length_a   1.000
_cell.length_b   1.000
_cell.length_c   1.000
_cell.angle_alpha   90.00
_cell.angle_beta   90.00
_cell.angle_gamma   90.00
#
_symmetry.space_group_name_H-M   'P 1'
#
loop_
_entity.id
_entity.type
_entity.pdbx_description
1 polymer ?
#
loop_
_entity_poly.entity_id
_entity_poly.type
_entity_poly.pdbx_seq_one_letter_code
_entity_poly.pdbx_strand_id
1 'polypeptide(L)'
;MCPQLVDFDADGHMDLVAGTFDGAAFLVRGSERGYQPFERIRDVEGRQVQLSSFWNYETESWDDAERGPAGAPNPADHMISTAAVDWDGDGDLDLVLGAKKGRLYVQRNVGTRTEPVYSGVSEPILTSIGDVDASASAATQVRTSEHLTVPGGCTAPRVVDWNGDGLFDLVCGSFGGGVFAYLNRGTRQEPAFGVPIALLYNTVDRTPRGGAAHSGPERGTYADAVDYDGDGDLDLLVGGYLEVTPEPRALTPEQEARVAEVTERIRALEKRIDQIVRDGVIEENGDLDDATNAAVQEVLVELQPLQDELDRSIPQVGERARVFFFERL
;
A
#
# COMPACT_ATOMS: atom_id res chain seq x y z
N MET A 1 5.33 -0.42 -0.22
CA MET A 1 5.60 -0.41 1.23
C MET A 1 6.54 0.75 1.50
N CYS A 2 6.26 1.59 2.50
CA CYS A 2 7.15 2.68 2.89
C CYS A 2 7.55 2.46 4.36
N PRO A 3 8.81 2.12 4.65
CA PRO A 3 9.25 2.02 6.03
C PRO A 3 9.27 3.40 6.70
N GLN A 4 9.20 3.39 8.03
CA GLN A 4 9.45 4.57 8.87
C GLN A 4 10.72 4.33 9.68
N LEU A 5 11.59 5.34 9.73
CA LEU A 5 12.65 5.39 10.73
C LEU A 5 12.08 6.06 11.99
N VAL A 6 12.17 5.38 13.12
CA VAL A 6 11.68 5.87 14.42
C VAL A 6 12.50 5.22 15.54
N ASP A 7 12.81 5.96 16.59
CA ASP A 7 13.32 5.37 17.83
C ASP A 7 12.14 4.64 18.51
N PHE A 8 11.99 3.35 18.27
CA PHE A 8 10.77 2.59 18.55
C PHE A 8 10.63 2.21 20.03
N ASP A 9 11.74 2.04 20.74
CA ASP A 9 11.79 1.65 22.15
C ASP A 9 12.53 2.66 23.05
N ALA A 10 12.77 3.88 22.56
CA ALA A 10 13.41 4.96 23.30
C ALA A 10 14.82 4.60 23.80
N ASP A 11 15.54 3.73 23.08
CA ASP A 11 16.92 3.37 23.36
C ASP A 11 17.93 4.40 22.80
N GLY A 12 17.45 5.39 22.04
CA GLY A 12 18.26 6.44 21.42
C GLY A 12 18.86 6.05 20.07
N HIS A 13 18.52 4.87 19.54
CA HIS A 13 18.85 4.42 18.20
C HIS A 13 17.61 4.45 17.30
N MET A 14 17.82 4.78 16.02
CA MET A 14 16.73 4.75 15.06
C MET A 14 16.48 3.32 14.59
N ASP A 15 15.25 2.86 14.72
CA ASP A 15 14.76 1.58 14.21
C ASP A 15 14.01 1.77 12.89
N LEU A 16 13.82 0.67 12.17
CA LEU A 16 12.99 0.64 10.98
C LEU A 16 11.73 -0.19 11.24
N VAL A 17 10.58 0.45 11.06
CA VAL A 17 9.25 -0.16 11.14
C VAL A 17 8.65 -0.24 9.74
N ALA A 18 8.09 -1.39 9.37
CA ALA A 18 7.48 -1.58 8.06
C ALA A 18 6.29 -2.54 8.10
N GLY A 19 5.26 -2.21 7.34
CA GLY A 19 4.23 -3.18 6.95
C GLY A 19 4.67 -3.91 5.68
N THR A 20 4.36 -5.18 5.58
CA THR A 20 4.72 -6.05 4.46
C THR A 20 3.51 -6.50 3.68
N PHE A 21 3.71 -6.84 2.40
CA PHE A 21 2.65 -7.38 1.55
C PHE A 21 2.18 -8.79 1.95
N ASP A 22 2.79 -9.42 2.95
CA ASP A 22 2.27 -10.66 3.53
C ASP A 22 1.25 -10.39 4.66
N GLY A 23 0.96 -9.12 4.97
CA GLY A 23 -0.06 -8.74 5.94
C GLY A 23 0.41 -8.53 7.37
N ALA A 24 1.72 -8.49 7.63
CA ALA A 24 2.28 -8.34 8.98
C ALA A 24 3.16 -7.08 9.15
N ALA A 25 3.35 -6.67 10.41
CA ALA A 25 4.22 -5.57 10.77
C ALA A 25 5.55 -6.09 11.30
N PHE A 26 6.64 -5.48 10.86
CA PHE A 26 8.00 -5.88 11.19
C PHE A 26 8.80 -4.70 11.74
N LEU A 27 9.77 -5.06 12.59
CA LEU A 27 10.73 -4.16 13.21
C LEU A 27 12.14 -4.63 12.89
N VAL A 28 13.02 -3.68 12.64
CA VAL A 28 14.46 -3.89 12.50
C VAL A 28 15.12 -2.93 13.47
N ARG A 29 15.71 -3.47 14.54
CA ARG A 29 16.27 -2.64 15.60
C ARG A 29 17.58 -1.98 15.21
N GLY A 30 17.71 -0.69 15.48
CA GLY A 30 18.94 0.06 15.45
C GLY A 30 19.85 -0.33 16.62
N SER A 31 21.14 -0.09 16.47
CA SER A 31 22.11 -0.20 17.56
C SER A 31 23.39 0.55 17.18
N GLU A 32 24.31 0.71 18.13
CA GLU A 32 25.67 1.20 17.85
C GLU A 32 26.40 0.42 16.74
N ARG A 33 26.03 -0.85 16.52
CA ARG A 33 26.65 -1.74 15.51
C ARG A 33 25.86 -1.79 14.19
N GLY A 34 24.86 -0.93 14.02
CA GLY A 34 23.95 -0.93 12.88
C GLY A 34 22.66 -1.72 13.16
N TYR A 35 21.97 -2.10 12.08
CA TYR A 35 20.66 -2.73 12.13
C TYR A 35 20.74 -4.23 12.42
N GLN A 36 19.88 -4.70 13.33
CA GLN A 36 19.72 -6.11 13.70
C GLN A 36 18.86 -6.88 12.67
N PRO A 37 18.79 -8.22 12.73
CA PRO A 37 17.82 -8.98 11.95
C PRO A 37 16.38 -8.51 12.23
N PHE A 38 15.52 -8.62 11.22
CA PHE A 38 14.11 -8.25 11.37
C PHE A 38 13.40 -9.17 12.38
N GLU A 39 12.39 -8.62 13.03
CA GLU A 39 11.45 -9.36 13.87
C GLU A 39 10.00 -8.97 13.55
N ARG A 40 9.07 -9.88 13.85
CA ARG A 40 7.63 -9.59 13.78
C ARG A 40 7.22 -8.85 15.03
N ILE A 41 6.51 -7.73 14.87
CA ILE A 41 5.89 -7.06 16.00
C ILE A 41 4.77 -7.96 16.53
N ARG A 42 4.65 -8.09 17.86
CA ARG A 42 3.72 -9.00 18.52
C ARG A 42 2.72 -8.28 19.41
N ASP A 43 1.54 -8.86 19.51
CA ASP A 43 0.51 -8.46 20.47
C ASP A 43 0.69 -9.11 21.85
N VAL A 44 -0.16 -8.73 22.79
CA VAL A 44 -0.23 -9.26 24.17
C VAL A 44 -0.39 -10.77 24.25
N GLU A 45 -0.90 -11.42 23.21
CA GLU A 45 -1.04 -12.88 23.14
C GLU A 45 0.17 -13.55 22.46
N GLY A 46 1.21 -12.78 22.10
CA GLY A 46 2.40 -13.26 21.40
C GLY A 46 2.19 -13.50 19.91
N ARG A 47 1.02 -13.16 19.37
CA ARG A 47 0.69 -13.32 17.95
C ARG A 47 1.26 -12.15 17.17
N GLN A 48 1.56 -12.34 15.89
CA GLN A 48 2.03 -11.23 15.05
C GLN A 48 0.95 -10.14 14.93
N VAL A 49 1.38 -8.88 14.90
CA VAL A 49 0.52 -7.75 14.53
C VAL A 49 0.24 -7.83 13.04
N GLN A 50 -1.04 -8.01 12.70
CA GLN A 50 -1.55 -8.14 11.34
C GLN A 50 -3.01 -7.68 11.29
N LEU A 51 -3.51 -7.46 10.07
CA LEU A 51 -4.94 -7.35 9.81
C LEU A 51 -5.53 -8.75 9.51
N SER A 52 -6.75 -8.77 8.98
CA SER A 52 -7.52 -9.99 8.81
C SER A 52 -6.91 -10.95 7.80
N SER A 53 -6.55 -10.48 6.60
CA SER A 53 -6.00 -11.32 5.55
C SER A 53 -4.47 -11.22 5.49
N PHE A 54 -3.81 -12.36 5.36
CA PHE A 54 -2.35 -12.47 5.35
C PHE A 54 -1.89 -13.63 4.45
N TRP A 55 -0.65 -13.57 3.97
CA TRP A 55 -0.04 -14.67 3.22
C TRP A 55 0.54 -15.69 4.21
N ASN A 56 0.00 -16.90 4.21
CA ASN A 56 0.52 -18.00 4.98
C ASN A 56 1.57 -18.76 4.16
N TYR A 57 2.82 -18.74 4.63
CA TYR A 57 3.93 -19.41 3.97
C TYR A 57 3.96 -20.93 4.18
N GLU A 58 3.23 -21.46 5.15
CA GLU A 58 3.13 -22.92 5.37
C GLU A 58 2.14 -23.56 4.41
N THR A 59 1.01 -22.89 4.16
CA THR A 59 -0.02 -23.35 3.22
C THR A 59 0.14 -22.76 1.82
N GLU A 60 1.09 -21.84 1.64
CA GLU A 60 1.32 -21.08 0.40
C GLU A 60 0.04 -20.44 -0.16
N SER A 61 -0.80 -19.91 0.73
CA SER A 61 -2.10 -19.35 0.37
C SER A 61 -2.48 -18.12 1.22
N TRP A 62 -3.48 -17.37 0.74
CA TRP A 62 -4.07 -16.29 1.53
C TRP A 62 -5.01 -16.87 2.57
N ASP A 63 -4.63 -16.73 3.83
CA ASP A 63 -5.43 -17.13 4.98
C ASP A 63 -6.09 -15.92 5.66
N ASP A 64 -7.01 -16.23 6.57
CA ASP A 64 -7.69 -15.25 7.41
C ASP A 64 -7.36 -15.51 8.88
N ALA A 65 -6.91 -14.47 9.58
CA ALA A 65 -6.60 -14.52 11.00
C ALA A 65 -7.83 -14.32 11.91
N GLU A 66 -9.01 -14.13 11.30
CA GLU A 66 -10.28 -13.88 11.97
C GLU A 66 -10.25 -12.61 12.85
N ARG A 67 -9.40 -11.65 12.48
CA ARG A 67 -9.19 -10.38 13.20
C ARG A 67 -9.95 -9.25 12.55
N GLY A 68 -11.23 -9.14 12.90
CA GLY A 68 -12.06 -7.97 12.60
C GLY A 68 -11.99 -6.91 13.70
N PRO A 69 -12.43 -5.67 13.42
CA PRO A 69 -12.72 -4.68 14.46
C PRO A 69 -13.69 -5.22 15.49
N ALA A 70 -13.54 -4.81 16.75
CA ALA A 70 -14.42 -5.25 17.82
C ALA A 70 -15.90 -5.00 17.49
N GLY A 71 -16.71 -6.06 17.46
CA GLY A 71 -18.15 -6.00 17.19
C GLY A 71 -18.54 -5.82 15.72
N ALA A 72 -17.59 -5.92 14.79
CA ALA A 72 -17.86 -5.84 13.35
C ALA A 72 -17.50 -7.15 12.62
N PRO A 73 -18.09 -7.43 11.45
CA PRO A 73 -17.64 -8.52 10.59
C PRO A 73 -16.17 -8.36 10.20
N ASN A 74 -15.52 -9.49 9.95
CA ASN A 74 -14.17 -9.51 9.43
C ASN A 74 -14.12 -8.79 8.05
N PRO A 75 -13.32 -7.72 7.91
CA PRO A 75 -13.27 -6.95 6.68
C PRO A 75 -12.46 -7.60 5.54
N ALA A 76 -11.78 -8.71 5.80
CA ALA A 76 -10.80 -9.33 4.88
C ALA A 76 -9.81 -8.27 4.35
N ASP A 77 -9.34 -7.40 5.25
CA ASP A 77 -8.36 -6.38 4.94
C ASP A 77 -6.94 -6.92 5.13
N HIS A 78 -6.08 -6.55 4.20
CA HIS A 78 -4.69 -6.97 4.12
C HIS A 78 -3.82 -5.73 4.33
N MET A 79 -3.00 -5.76 5.38
CA MET A 79 -2.06 -4.69 5.72
C MET A 79 -0.88 -4.66 4.77
N ILE A 80 -0.45 -3.46 4.36
CA ILE A 80 0.72 -3.30 3.47
C ILE A 80 1.67 -2.19 3.90
N SER A 81 1.33 -1.50 4.99
CA SER A 81 2.09 -0.38 5.54
C SER A 81 1.75 -0.21 7.01
N THR A 82 2.70 0.32 7.76
CA THR A 82 2.48 0.70 9.15
C THR A 82 3.33 1.92 9.49
N ALA A 83 2.87 2.72 10.45
CA ALA A 83 3.60 3.83 11.03
C ALA A 83 3.45 3.82 12.56
N ALA A 84 4.53 4.11 13.28
CA ALA A 84 4.54 4.25 14.72
C ALA A 84 4.35 5.72 15.12
N VAL A 85 3.42 5.99 16.05
CA VAL A 85 3.13 7.34 16.56
C VAL A 85 2.47 7.25 17.93
N ASP A 86 2.71 8.24 18.79
CA ASP A 86 1.96 8.50 20.03
C ASP A 86 0.53 8.96 19.68
N TRP A 87 -0.36 8.00 19.38
CA TRP A 87 -1.66 8.27 18.76
C TRP A 87 -2.64 8.88 19.76
N ASP A 88 -2.55 8.50 21.03
CA ASP A 88 -3.43 8.99 22.08
C ASP A 88 -2.77 9.95 23.07
N GLY A 89 -1.49 10.25 22.86
CA GLY A 89 -0.78 11.26 23.63
C GLY A 89 -0.36 10.80 25.01
N ASP A 90 -0.31 9.48 25.27
CA ASP A 90 0.15 8.92 26.54
C ASP A 90 1.68 8.79 26.64
N GLY A 91 2.38 9.06 25.53
CA GLY A 91 3.84 9.12 25.46
C GLY A 91 4.50 7.80 25.10
N ASP A 92 3.73 6.77 24.75
CA ASP A 92 4.22 5.58 24.09
C ASP A 92 3.90 5.57 22.57
N LEU A 93 4.36 4.57 21.80
CA LEU A 93 4.12 4.52 20.36
C LEU A 93 3.10 3.44 20.01
N ASP A 94 1.96 3.87 19.46
CA ASP A 94 0.95 3.05 18.82
C ASP A 94 1.29 2.76 17.35
N LEU A 95 0.57 1.84 16.73
CA LEU A 95 0.73 1.52 15.31
C LEU A 95 -0.49 1.91 14.47
N VAL A 96 -0.29 2.79 13.50
CA VAL A 96 -1.23 3.08 12.42
C VAL A 96 -1.01 2.07 11.29
N LEU A 97 -2.01 1.24 11.01
CA LEU A 97 -1.95 0.15 10.03
C LEU A 97 -2.71 0.54 8.75
N GLY A 98 -2.02 0.54 7.62
CA GLY A 98 -2.61 0.84 6.32
C GLY A 98 -2.96 -0.40 5.52
N ALA A 99 -4.24 -0.59 5.21
CA ALA A 99 -4.73 -1.69 4.40
C ALA A 99 -4.65 -1.39 2.89
N LYS A 100 -4.44 -2.43 2.08
CA LYS A 100 -4.40 -2.37 0.61
C LYS A 100 -5.63 -1.69 0.00
N LYS A 101 -6.81 -1.90 0.60
CA LYS A 101 -8.09 -1.32 0.14
C LYS A 101 -8.27 0.15 0.58
N GLY A 102 -7.33 0.74 1.31
CA GLY A 102 -7.35 2.14 1.71
C GLY A 102 -7.81 2.39 3.13
N ARG A 103 -8.38 1.39 3.80
CA ARG A 103 -8.79 1.50 5.20
C ARG A 103 -7.58 1.63 6.12
N LEU A 104 -7.71 2.49 7.11
CA LEU A 104 -6.70 2.66 8.15
C LEU A 104 -7.21 2.18 9.50
N TYR A 105 -6.30 1.66 10.31
CA TYR A 105 -6.56 1.20 11.66
C TYR A 105 -5.49 1.73 12.60
N VAL A 106 -5.80 1.78 13.89
CA VAL A 106 -4.80 1.93 14.94
C VAL A 106 -4.81 0.67 15.81
N GLN A 107 -3.63 0.24 16.24
CA GLN A 107 -3.48 -0.76 17.27
C GLN A 107 -2.73 -0.15 18.44
N ARG A 108 -3.39 -0.12 19.60
CA ARG A 108 -2.84 0.51 20.79
C ARG A 108 -1.64 -0.25 21.33
N ASN A 109 -0.62 0.48 21.72
CA ASN A 109 0.36 -0.04 22.65
C ASN A 109 -0.26 0.01 24.07
N VAL A 110 -0.15 -1.11 24.77
CA VAL A 110 -0.66 -1.33 26.13
C VAL A 110 0.49 -1.70 27.08
N GLY A 111 1.73 -1.61 26.58
CA GLY A 111 2.97 -1.77 27.33
C GLY A 111 3.48 -0.42 27.82
N THR A 112 4.71 -0.09 27.45
CA THR A 112 5.32 1.20 27.76
C THR A 112 6.11 1.72 26.56
N ARG A 113 6.56 2.96 26.62
CA ARG A 113 7.45 3.56 25.61
C ARG A 113 8.74 2.76 25.35
N THR A 114 9.28 2.10 26.38
CA THR A 114 10.54 1.33 26.30
C THR A 114 10.33 -0.18 26.14
N GLU A 115 9.12 -0.66 26.42
CA GLU A 115 8.74 -2.07 26.28
C GLU A 115 7.35 -2.12 25.62
N PRO A 116 7.27 -1.85 24.30
CA PRO A 116 5.98 -1.78 23.60
C PRO A 116 5.34 -3.17 23.49
N VAL A 117 4.04 -3.25 23.77
CA VAL A 117 3.22 -4.46 23.65
C VAL A 117 1.88 -4.07 23.07
N TYR A 118 1.46 -4.70 21.97
CA TYR A 118 0.27 -4.25 21.25
C TYR A 118 -1.01 -5.00 21.66
N SER A 119 -2.15 -4.31 21.62
CA SER A 119 -3.43 -4.85 22.11
C SER A 119 -3.96 -6.07 21.33
N GLY A 120 -3.49 -6.28 20.09
CA GLY A 120 -4.05 -7.29 19.19
C GLY A 120 -5.41 -6.89 18.59
N VAL A 121 -5.93 -5.70 18.93
CA VAL A 121 -7.21 -5.18 18.45
C VAL A 121 -6.95 -4.04 17.48
N SER A 122 -7.43 -4.19 16.24
CA SER A 122 -7.32 -3.14 15.22
C SER A 122 -8.57 -2.26 15.25
N GLU A 123 -8.43 -1.06 15.81
CA GLU A 123 -9.48 -0.05 15.89
C GLU A 123 -9.58 0.70 14.56
N PRO A 124 -10.76 0.80 13.93
CA PRO A 124 -10.92 1.57 12.70
C PRO A 124 -10.66 3.05 12.95
N ILE A 125 -9.82 3.67 12.11
CA ILE A 125 -9.70 5.13 12.10
C ILE A 125 -10.92 5.69 11.36
N LEU A 126 -11.63 6.61 12.00
CA LEU A 126 -12.89 7.13 11.49
C LEU A 126 -12.73 8.55 10.94
N THR A 127 -13.42 8.84 9.84
CA THR A 127 -13.74 10.21 9.43
C THR A 127 -14.93 10.71 10.24
N SER A 128 -14.96 12.00 10.52
CA SER A 128 -16.09 12.72 11.09
C SER A 128 -16.72 13.57 9.99
N ILE A 129 -17.83 13.11 9.44
CA ILE A 129 -18.60 13.83 8.41
C ILE A 129 -19.75 14.58 9.11
N GLY A 130 -19.81 15.90 8.94
CA GLY A 130 -20.88 16.74 9.47
C GLY A 130 -20.67 18.21 9.07
N ASP A 131 -21.78 18.94 8.89
CA ASP A 131 -21.75 20.39 8.60
C ASP A 131 -21.01 21.13 9.73
N VAL A 132 -19.82 21.63 9.43
CA VAL A 132 -19.06 22.48 10.33
C VAL A 132 -19.65 23.89 10.31
N ASP A 133 -20.58 24.15 11.23
CA ASP A 133 -20.75 25.52 11.70
C ASP A 133 -19.56 25.83 12.60
N ALA A 134 -18.62 26.64 12.11
CA ALA A 134 -17.41 27.06 12.82
C ALA A 134 -17.72 27.82 14.13
N SER A 135 -19.00 28.12 14.43
CA SER A 135 -19.44 28.76 15.66
C SER A 135 -20.02 27.82 16.72
N ALA A 136 -20.20 26.53 16.44
CA ALA A 136 -20.81 25.57 17.38
C ALA A 136 -19.78 24.84 18.25
N SER A 137 -20.09 24.63 19.54
CA SER A 137 -19.22 23.88 20.45
C SER A 137 -19.11 22.40 20.04
N ALA A 138 -17.95 21.80 20.31
CA ALA A 138 -17.61 20.42 19.93
C ALA A 138 -18.65 19.37 20.36
N ALA A 139 -19.45 19.67 21.40
CA ALA A 139 -20.44 18.75 21.96
C ALA A 139 -21.77 18.67 21.18
N THR A 140 -22.02 19.48 20.14
CA THR A 140 -23.31 19.53 19.42
C THR A 140 -23.22 19.14 17.92
N GLN A 141 -22.04 18.74 17.44
CA GLN A 141 -21.89 18.32 16.05
C GLN A 141 -22.49 16.92 15.83
N VAL A 142 -23.48 16.80 14.95
CA VAL A 142 -23.91 15.50 14.42
C VAL A 142 -22.78 14.99 13.54
N ARG A 143 -21.96 14.09 14.08
CA ARG A 143 -20.86 13.43 13.36
C ARG A 143 -21.37 12.08 12.90
N THR A 144 -21.61 11.90 11.60
CA THR A 144 -21.64 10.55 11.05
C THR A 144 -20.19 10.11 10.90
N SER A 145 -19.83 9.02 11.56
CA SER A 145 -18.48 8.48 11.50
C SER A 145 -18.41 7.32 10.52
N GLU A 146 -17.58 7.43 9.49
CA GLU A 146 -17.31 6.34 8.53
C GLU A 146 -15.86 5.91 8.63
N HIS A 147 -15.57 4.65 8.32
CA HIS A 147 -14.21 4.14 8.26
C HIS A 147 -13.40 4.90 7.21
N LEU A 148 -12.39 5.64 7.66
CA LEU A 148 -11.48 6.37 6.79
C LEU A 148 -10.88 5.42 5.76
N THR A 149 -11.15 5.73 4.50
CA THR A 149 -10.69 4.95 3.34
C THR A 149 -9.98 5.89 2.36
N VAL A 150 -8.68 5.65 2.15
CA VAL A 150 -7.86 6.36 1.17
C VAL A 150 -8.35 6.02 -0.24
N PRO A 151 -8.74 7.01 -1.07
CA PRO A 151 -9.17 6.77 -2.44
C PRO A 151 -8.10 6.03 -3.23
N GLY A 152 -8.47 4.95 -3.92
CA GLY A 152 -7.53 4.15 -4.71
C GLY A 152 -6.65 3.16 -3.92
N GLY A 153 -6.83 3.06 -2.61
CA GLY A 153 -6.04 2.19 -1.74
C GLY A 153 -4.83 2.91 -1.14
N CYS A 154 -4.50 2.65 0.13
CA CYS A 154 -3.43 3.34 0.84
C CYS A 154 -2.10 2.66 0.52
N THR A 155 -1.03 3.42 0.30
CA THR A 155 0.33 2.87 0.12
C THR A 155 1.20 3.02 1.37
N ALA A 156 1.05 4.15 2.06
CA ALA A 156 1.78 4.50 3.27
C ALA A 156 1.06 5.67 3.99
N PRO A 157 0.57 5.47 5.23
CA PRO A 157 0.17 6.58 6.07
C PRO A 157 1.41 7.27 6.65
N ARG A 158 1.39 8.60 6.63
CA ARG A 158 2.30 9.47 7.39
C ARG A 158 1.47 10.26 8.40
N VAL A 159 2.00 10.37 9.61
CA VAL A 159 1.37 11.09 10.71
C VAL A 159 2.21 12.32 10.99
N VAL A 160 1.66 13.50 10.72
CA VAL A 160 2.41 14.77 10.70
C VAL A 160 1.47 15.95 10.93
N ASP A 161 1.92 17.01 11.58
CA ASP A 161 1.16 18.27 11.66
C ASP A 161 1.24 19.01 10.30
N TRP A 162 0.31 18.71 9.40
CA TRP A 162 0.36 19.19 8.01
C TRP A 162 -0.02 20.67 7.88
N ASN A 163 -0.92 21.14 8.74
CA ASN A 163 -1.44 22.50 8.68
C ASN A 163 -0.81 23.44 9.73
N GLY A 164 0.07 22.95 10.60
CA GLY A 164 0.78 23.72 11.62
C GLY A 164 -0.10 24.10 12.82
N ASP A 165 -1.18 23.38 13.08
CA ASP A 165 -2.10 23.67 14.19
C ASP A 165 -1.74 22.98 15.51
N GLY A 166 -0.65 22.20 15.52
CA GLY A 166 -0.15 21.46 16.67
C GLY A 166 -0.84 20.11 16.89
N LEU A 167 -1.79 19.72 16.03
CA LEU A 167 -2.37 18.38 15.99
C LEU A 167 -1.72 17.58 14.86
N PHE A 168 -1.54 16.28 15.05
CA PHE A 168 -1.12 15.44 13.94
C PHE A 168 -2.30 15.20 12.98
N ASP A 169 -1.99 15.25 11.69
CA ASP A 169 -2.84 14.90 10.56
C ASP A 169 -2.36 13.59 9.93
N LEU A 170 -3.15 13.06 8.99
CA LEU A 170 -2.74 11.94 8.15
C LEU A 170 -2.46 12.41 6.73
N VAL A 171 -1.29 12.09 6.20
CA VAL A 171 -0.95 12.23 4.78
C VAL A 171 -0.74 10.85 4.19
N CYS A 172 -1.48 10.49 3.15
CA CYS A 172 -1.47 9.15 2.58
C CYS A 172 -1.21 9.18 1.08
N GLY A 173 -0.21 8.41 0.65
CA GLY A 173 -0.10 8.01 -0.74
C GLY A 173 -1.18 6.99 -1.14
N SER A 174 -1.39 6.84 -2.44
CA SER A 174 -2.42 5.98 -3.00
C SER A 174 -1.94 5.06 -4.13
N PHE A 175 -2.41 3.81 -4.11
CA PHE A 175 -2.21 2.87 -5.19
C PHE A 175 -3.00 3.24 -6.44
N GLY A 176 -4.05 4.04 -6.31
CA GLY A 176 -4.77 4.62 -7.44
C GLY A 176 -4.14 5.90 -7.96
N GLY A 177 -3.05 6.37 -7.37
CA GLY A 177 -2.44 7.66 -7.66
C GLY A 177 -2.98 8.80 -6.78
N GLY A 178 -2.22 9.89 -6.72
CA GLY A 178 -2.52 11.06 -5.88
C GLY A 178 -2.05 10.94 -4.43
N VAL A 179 -2.11 12.05 -3.69
CA VAL A 179 -1.74 12.13 -2.27
C VAL A 179 -2.89 12.81 -1.54
N PHE A 180 -3.33 12.24 -0.43
CA PHE A 180 -4.51 12.68 0.31
C PHE A 180 -4.14 13.03 1.75
N ALA A 181 -4.55 14.21 2.20
CA ALA A 181 -4.49 14.62 3.60
C ALA A 181 -5.85 14.48 4.28
N TYR A 182 -5.82 14.15 5.56
CA TYR A 182 -6.96 14.14 6.45
C TYR A 182 -6.60 14.96 7.68
N LEU A 183 -7.23 16.13 7.81
CA LEU A 183 -6.96 17.03 8.91
C LEU A 183 -7.64 16.52 10.19
N ASN A 184 -6.91 16.47 11.28
CA ASN A 184 -7.43 16.21 12.61
C ASN A 184 -8.12 17.46 13.15
N ARG A 185 -9.44 17.37 13.33
CA ARG A 185 -10.29 18.44 13.90
C ARG A 185 -10.76 18.12 15.32
N GLY A 186 -10.18 17.09 15.91
CA GLY A 186 -10.48 16.62 17.26
C GLY A 186 -9.50 17.20 18.26
N THR A 187 -8.91 16.32 19.05
CA THR A 187 -7.84 16.64 19.99
C THR A 187 -6.66 15.69 19.77
N ARG A 188 -5.57 15.87 20.52
CA ARG A 188 -4.44 14.93 20.49
C ARG A 188 -4.83 13.55 21.01
N GLN A 189 -5.64 13.49 22.07
CA GLN A 189 -6.06 12.23 22.71
C GLN A 189 -7.23 11.55 21.98
N GLU A 190 -8.03 12.33 21.27
CA GLU A 190 -9.21 11.87 20.55
C GLU A 190 -9.23 12.52 19.16
N PRO A 191 -8.43 11.98 18.22
CA PRO A 191 -8.35 12.52 16.87
C PRO A 191 -9.68 12.33 16.13
N ALA A 192 -10.07 13.34 15.35
CA ALA A 192 -11.29 13.33 14.55
C ALA A 192 -11.02 13.85 13.14
N PHE A 193 -10.84 12.94 12.19
CA PHE A 193 -10.41 13.30 10.85
C PHE A 193 -11.53 13.81 9.97
N GLY A 194 -11.27 14.87 9.20
CA GLY A 194 -12.20 15.36 8.17
C GLY A 194 -12.29 14.45 6.94
N VAL A 195 -13.00 14.94 5.92
CA VAL A 195 -13.01 14.35 4.57
C VAL A 195 -11.63 14.48 3.90
N PRO A 196 -11.27 13.59 2.95
CA PRO A 196 -9.98 13.66 2.26
C PRO A 196 -9.80 14.97 1.49
N ILE A 197 -8.62 15.57 1.62
CA ILE A 197 -8.13 16.69 0.82
C ILE A 197 -7.08 16.12 -0.15
N ALA A 198 -7.32 16.21 -1.46
CA ALA A 198 -6.33 15.83 -2.44
C ALA A 198 -5.22 16.90 -2.50
N LEU A 199 -4.02 16.56 -2.01
CA LEU A 199 -2.83 17.41 -2.13
C LEU A 199 -2.18 17.25 -3.51
N LEU A 200 -2.24 16.03 -4.06
CA LEU A 200 -1.86 15.74 -5.43
C LEU A 200 -3.00 14.95 -6.08
N TYR A 201 -3.52 15.44 -7.20
CA TYR A 201 -4.53 14.72 -7.97
C TYR A 201 -3.87 13.65 -8.84
N ASN A 202 -4.58 12.54 -9.06
CA ASN A 202 -4.23 11.62 -10.14
C ASN A 202 -4.45 12.36 -11.47
N THR A 203 -3.38 12.65 -12.21
CA THR A 203 -3.48 13.04 -13.62
C THR A 203 -3.76 11.78 -14.43
N VAL A 204 -5.03 11.35 -14.44
CA VAL A 204 -5.47 10.06 -15.04
C VAL A 204 -5.41 10.04 -16.56
N ASP A 205 -4.96 11.12 -17.21
CA ASP A 205 -4.55 11.00 -18.60
C ASP A 205 -3.28 10.17 -18.60
N ARG A 206 -3.35 8.84 -18.67
CA ARG A 206 -2.19 7.98 -18.94
C ARG A 206 -1.42 8.63 -20.08
N THR A 207 -0.11 8.81 -19.93
CA THR A 207 0.71 9.36 -21.01
C THR A 207 0.37 8.61 -22.30
N PRO A 208 -0.22 9.25 -23.33
CA PRO A 208 -0.59 8.56 -24.55
C PRO A 208 0.63 7.87 -25.14
N ARG A 209 0.45 6.77 -25.88
CA ARG A 209 1.55 6.09 -26.55
C ARG A 209 2.33 7.10 -27.43
N GLY A 210 3.62 7.31 -27.14
CA GLY A 210 4.46 8.32 -27.81
C GLY A 210 4.24 9.77 -27.35
N GLY A 211 3.42 10.00 -26.32
CA GLY A 211 3.20 11.31 -25.71
C GLY A 211 4.43 11.78 -24.92
N ALA A 212 4.58 13.11 -24.80
CA ALA A 212 5.54 13.68 -23.87
C ALA A 212 5.17 13.26 -22.43
N ALA A 213 6.16 12.78 -21.67
CA ALA A 213 5.96 12.31 -20.30
C ALA A 213 5.22 13.36 -19.45
N HIS A 214 4.16 12.93 -18.76
CA HIS A 214 3.49 13.77 -17.76
C HIS A 214 4.44 14.13 -16.62
N SER A 215 4.17 15.28 -15.99
CA SER A 215 5.05 15.91 -15.00
C SER A 215 4.92 15.36 -13.57
N GLY A 216 4.31 14.19 -13.36
CA GLY A 216 4.02 13.67 -12.02
C GLY A 216 3.88 12.14 -11.96
N PRO A 217 3.81 11.57 -10.75
CA PRO A 217 3.55 10.15 -10.55
C PRO A 217 2.10 9.81 -10.90
N GLU A 218 1.88 8.77 -11.70
CA GLU A 218 0.53 8.37 -12.17
C GLU A 218 -0.14 7.40 -11.18
N ARG A 219 0.65 6.50 -10.56
CA ARG A 219 0.14 5.44 -9.69
C ARG A 219 1.09 5.10 -8.56
N GLY A 220 0.58 4.50 -7.49
CA GLY A 220 1.40 3.94 -6.41
C GLY A 220 2.28 5.00 -5.77
N THR A 221 1.67 6.12 -5.42
CA THR A 221 2.36 7.27 -4.84
C THR A 221 2.77 6.95 -3.41
N TYR A 222 3.96 7.35 -3.03
CA TYR A 222 4.48 7.29 -1.67
C TYR A 222 4.92 8.69 -1.31
N ALA A 223 4.23 9.30 -0.35
CA ALA A 223 4.48 10.67 0.05
C ALA A 223 5.23 10.70 1.38
N ASP A 224 6.17 11.62 1.50
CA ASP A 224 6.73 12.08 2.76
C ASP A 224 6.53 13.59 2.88
N ALA A 225 6.25 14.05 4.10
CA ALA A 225 6.06 15.46 4.39
C ALA A 225 7.30 15.99 5.14
N VAL A 226 7.96 17.00 4.59
CA VAL A 226 9.22 17.53 5.12
C VAL A 226 9.37 19.01 4.77
N ASP A 227 9.89 19.81 5.69
CA ASP A 227 10.34 21.18 5.40
C ASP A 227 11.66 21.09 4.63
N TYR A 228 11.59 21.06 3.29
CA TYR A 228 12.75 20.77 2.45
C TYR A 228 13.62 22.01 2.26
N ASP A 229 13.01 23.19 2.14
CA ASP A 229 13.71 24.44 1.87
C ASP A 229 14.00 25.29 3.12
N GLY A 230 13.45 24.91 4.27
CA GLY A 230 13.69 25.54 5.56
C GLY A 230 12.84 26.78 5.79
N ASP A 231 11.73 26.94 5.08
CA ASP A 231 10.81 28.08 5.23
C ASP A 231 9.81 27.91 6.39
N GLY A 232 9.74 26.69 6.94
CA GLY A 232 8.93 26.33 8.09
C GLY A 232 7.54 25.81 7.76
N ASP A 233 7.18 25.67 6.49
CA ASP A 233 6.05 24.87 6.05
C ASP A 233 6.51 23.46 5.59
N LEU A 234 5.55 22.55 5.38
CA LEU A 234 5.86 21.19 4.96
C LEU A 234 5.62 21.03 3.46
N ASP A 235 6.65 20.57 2.76
CA ASP A 235 6.62 20.13 1.37
C ASP A 235 6.26 18.66 1.23
N LEU A 236 5.93 18.25 0.00
CA LEU A 236 5.75 16.84 -0.35
C LEU A 236 6.88 16.31 -1.22
N LEU A 237 7.58 15.30 -0.69
CA LEU A 237 8.44 14.42 -1.49
C LEU A 237 7.62 13.20 -1.91
N VAL A 238 7.35 13.06 -3.21
CA VAL A 238 6.46 12.01 -3.72
C VAL A 238 7.19 11.08 -4.69
N GLY A 239 7.38 9.83 -4.28
CA GLY A 239 7.75 8.74 -5.18
C GLY A 239 6.51 8.14 -5.83
N GLY A 240 6.63 7.60 -7.05
CA GLY A 240 5.55 6.82 -7.65
C GLY A 240 5.93 6.18 -8.98
N TYR A 241 5.00 5.42 -9.54
CA TYR A 241 5.13 4.82 -10.86
C TYR A 241 4.66 5.80 -11.93
N LEU A 242 5.48 5.90 -12.97
CA LEU A 242 5.11 6.47 -14.26
C LEU A 242 5.05 5.32 -15.27
N GLU A 243 3.88 5.08 -15.87
CA GLU A 243 3.75 4.12 -16.95
C GLU A 243 4.14 4.81 -18.25
N VAL A 244 5.36 4.57 -18.74
CA VAL A 244 5.77 5.08 -20.05
C VAL A 244 5.55 3.97 -21.06
N THR A 245 4.68 4.20 -22.05
CA THR A 245 4.67 3.36 -23.25
C THR A 245 5.69 3.91 -24.23
N PRO A 246 6.89 3.31 -24.36
CA PRO A 246 7.89 3.79 -25.30
C PRO A 246 7.35 3.74 -26.73
N GLU A 247 7.78 4.68 -27.58
CA GLU A 247 7.61 4.49 -29.02
C GLU A 247 8.36 3.22 -29.44
N PRO A 248 7.70 2.26 -30.09
CA PRO A 248 8.40 1.09 -30.59
C PRO A 248 9.48 1.55 -31.57
N ARG A 249 10.69 1.00 -31.45
CA ARG A 249 11.66 1.16 -32.54
C ARG A 249 11.05 0.56 -33.81
N ALA A 250 11.39 1.12 -34.97
CA ALA A 250 11.08 0.48 -36.23
C ALA A 250 11.75 -0.91 -36.27
N LEU A 251 10.96 -1.94 -36.58
CA LEU A 251 11.44 -3.29 -36.84
C LEU A 251 11.94 -3.38 -38.28
N THR A 252 12.97 -4.20 -38.53
CA THR A 252 13.30 -4.59 -39.90
C THR A 252 12.24 -5.57 -40.43
N PRO A 253 12.07 -5.73 -41.75
CA PRO A 253 11.11 -6.70 -42.31
C PRO A 253 11.30 -8.13 -41.77
N GLU A 254 12.54 -8.54 -41.50
CA GLU A 254 12.84 -9.84 -40.91
C GLU A 254 12.35 -9.94 -39.46
N GLN A 255 12.48 -8.86 -38.70
CA GLN A 255 12.00 -8.79 -37.32
C GLN A 255 10.48 -8.74 -37.26
N GLU A 256 9.82 -8.04 -38.19
CA GLU A 256 8.36 -8.05 -38.33
C GLU A 256 7.83 -9.45 -38.64
N ALA A 257 8.46 -10.14 -39.60
CA ALA A 257 8.12 -11.51 -39.94
C ALA A 257 8.30 -12.46 -38.75
N ARG A 258 9.39 -12.30 -37.99
CA ARG A 258 9.65 -13.11 -36.80
C ARG A 258 8.63 -12.84 -35.69
N VAL A 259 8.31 -11.58 -35.43
CA VAL A 259 7.27 -11.19 -34.47
C VAL A 259 5.92 -11.77 -34.86
N ALA A 260 5.54 -11.72 -36.14
CA ALA A 260 4.29 -12.31 -36.63
C ALA A 260 4.27 -13.83 -36.43
N GLU A 261 5.37 -14.54 -36.74
CA GLU A 261 5.50 -15.97 -36.53
C GLU A 261 5.36 -16.35 -35.04
N VAL A 262 6.10 -15.67 -34.16
CA VAL A 262 6.07 -15.91 -32.72
C VAL A 262 4.69 -15.62 -32.14
N THR A 263 4.04 -14.53 -32.56
CA THR A 263 2.68 -14.16 -32.13
C THR A 263 1.66 -15.23 -32.50
N GLU A 264 1.72 -15.77 -33.72
CA GLU A 264 0.80 -16.84 -34.14
C GLU A 264 1.06 -18.14 -33.37
N ARG A 265 2.31 -18.45 -33.03
CA ARG A 265 2.66 -19.60 -32.20
C ARG A 265 2.12 -19.46 -30.77
N ILE A 266 2.28 -18.29 -30.16
CA ILE A 266 1.71 -18.01 -28.82
C ILE A 266 0.19 -18.19 -28.86
N ARG A 267 -0.51 -17.60 -29.83
CA ARG A 267 -1.96 -17.77 -29.99
C ARG A 267 -2.39 -19.22 -30.15
N ALA A 268 -1.60 -20.03 -30.86
CA ALA A 268 -1.89 -21.45 -31.01
C ALA A 268 -1.73 -22.23 -29.69
N LEU A 269 -0.71 -21.89 -28.89
CA LEU A 269 -0.48 -22.49 -27.57
C LEU A 269 -1.54 -22.04 -26.55
N GLU A 270 -1.93 -20.77 -26.54
CA GLU A 270 -3.03 -20.25 -25.71
C GLU A 270 -4.35 -20.98 -26.03
N LYS A 271 -4.68 -21.17 -27.31
CA LYS A 271 -5.84 -21.97 -27.72
C LYS A 271 -5.76 -23.43 -27.27
N ARG A 272 -4.55 -24.00 -27.21
CA ARG A 272 -4.33 -25.36 -26.71
C ARG A 272 -4.56 -25.43 -25.21
N ILE A 273 -4.09 -24.43 -24.44
CA ILE A 273 -4.39 -24.30 -23.01
C ILE A 273 -5.91 -24.20 -22.79
N ASP A 274 -6.59 -23.31 -23.51
CA ASP A 274 -8.04 -23.16 -23.43
C ASP A 274 -8.77 -24.48 -23.71
N GLN A 275 -8.31 -25.26 -24.69
CA GLN A 275 -8.91 -26.55 -25.02
C GLN A 275 -8.66 -27.59 -23.93
N ILE A 276 -7.44 -27.67 -23.38
CA ILE A 276 -7.11 -28.57 -22.27
C ILE A 276 -7.99 -28.26 -21.05
N VAL A 277 -8.12 -26.98 -20.68
CA VAL A 277 -8.95 -26.55 -19.54
C VAL A 277 -10.43 -26.86 -19.78
N ARG A 278 -10.93 -26.68 -21.01
CA ARG A 278 -12.33 -27.00 -21.36
C ARG A 278 -12.64 -28.49 -21.32
N ASP A 279 -11.70 -29.32 -21.75
CA ASP A 279 -11.87 -30.78 -21.82
C ASP A 279 -11.51 -31.49 -20.50
N GLY A 280 -10.81 -30.78 -19.61
CA GLY A 280 -10.32 -31.28 -18.33
C GLY A 280 -11.38 -31.28 -17.22
N VAL A 281 -10.95 -31.73 -16.04
CA VAL A 281 -11.80 -31.74 -14.84
C VAL A 281 -11.46 -30.54 -13.96
N ILE A 282 -12.50 -29.82 -13.56
CA ILE A 282 -12.43 -28.77 -12.55
C ILE A 282 -13.03 -29.35 -11.27
N GLU A 283 -12.23 -29.36 -10.21
CA GLU A 283 -12.63 -29.82 -8.88
C GLU A 283 -13.65 -28.87 -8.22
N GLU A 284 -14.31 -29.31 -7.15
CA GLU A 284 -15.38 -28.52 -6.48
C GLU A 284 -14.87 -27.20 -5.87
N ASN A 285 -13.58 -27.11 -5.55
CA ASN A 285 -12.89 -25.89 -5.11
C ASN A 285 -12.62 -24.89 -6.25
N GLY A 286 -12.85 -25.28 -7.51
CA GLY A 286 -12.56 -24.48 -8.70
C GLY A 286 -11.16 -24.68 -9.28
N ASP A 287 -10.36 -25.58 -8.71
CA ASP A 287 -9.01 -25.89 -9.20
C ASP A 287 -9.04 -26.94 -10.32
N LEU A 288 -8.00 -26.97 -11.15
CA LEU A 288 -7.81 -28.04 -12.14
C LEU A 288 -7.31 -29.31 -11.43
N ASP A 289 -7.81 -30.47 -11.83
CA ASP A 289 -7.27 -31.74 -11.35
C ASP A 289 -5.79 -31.92 -11.76
N ASP A 290 -5.08 -32.80 -11.07
CA ASP A 290 -3.64 -33.01 -11.27
C ASP A 290 -3.27 -33.30 -12.74
N ALA A 291 -4.12 -34.04 -13.45
CA ALA A 291 -3.89 -34.43 -14.83
C ALA A 291 -4.07 -33.24 -15.80
N THR A 292 -5.12 -32.44 -15.63
CA THR A 292 -5.37 -31.24 -16.43
C THR A 292 -4.31 -30.18 -16.14
N ASN A 293 -3.95 -29.98 -14.87
CA ASN A 293 -2.90 -29.05 -14.48
C ASN A 293 -1.54 -29.44 -15.09
N ALA A 294 -1.14 -30.72 -15.01
CA ALA A 294 0.09 -31.20 -15.64
C ALA A 294 0.12 -30.94 -17.16
N ALA A 295 -1.01 -31.18 -17.85
CA ALA A 295 -1.13 -30.92 -19.28
C ALA A 295 -1.04 -29.41 -19.62
N VAL A 296 -1.58 -28.53 -18.78
CA VAL A 296 -1.41 -27.07 -18.92
C VAL A 296 0.06 -26.67 -18.73
N GLN A 297 0.73 -27.21 -17.71
CA GLN A 297 2.14 -26.90 -17.43
C GLN A 297 3.07 -27.28 -18.60
N GLU A 298 2.82 -28.40 -19.29
CA GLU A 298 3.59 -28.76 -20.49
C GLU A 298 3.51 -27.68 -21.58
N VAL A 299 2.32 -27.10 -21.80
CA VAL A 299 2.13 -26.04 -22.79
C VAL A 299 2.77 -24.73 -22.34
N LEU A 300 2.72 -24.42 -21.03
CA LEU A 300 3.37 -23.23 -20.47
C LEU A 300 4.90 -23.26 -20.65
N VAL A 301 5.54 -24.43 -20.55
CA VAL A 301 6.98 -24.59 -20.81
C VAL A 301 7.34 -24.24 -22.26
N GLU A 302 6.46 -24.54 -23.22
CA GLU A 302 6.65 -24.14 -24.63
C GLU A 302 6.35 -22.65 -24.88
N LEU A 303 5.38 -22.10 -24.16
CA LEU A 303 4.86 -20.74 -24.33
C LEU A 303 5.77 -19.67 -23.72
N GLN A 304 6.34 -19.93 -22.53
CA GLN A 304 7.19 -18.99 -21.81
C GLN A 304 8.37 -18.44 -22.64
N PRO A 305 9.21 -19.25 -23.31
CA PRO A 305 10.33 -18.72 -24.08
C PRO A 305 9.89 -17.90 -25.30
N LEU A 306 8.69 -18.15 -25.85
CA LEU A 306 8.14 -17.37 -26.96
C LEU A 306 7.63 -16.01 -26.47
N GLN A 307 7.01 -15.95 -25.30
CA GLN A 307 6.64 -14.69 -24.65
C GLN A 307 7.88 -13.85 -24.35
N ASP A 308 8.91 -14.45 -23.76
CA ASP A 308 10.19 -13.78 -23.51
C ASP A 308 10.83 -13.24 -24.81
N GLU A 309 10.73 -13.97 -25.91
CA GLU A 309 11.23 -13.52 -27.23
C GLU A 309 10.42 -12.33 -27.76
N LEU A 310 9.09 -12.40 -27.65
CA LEU A 310 8.19 -11.33 -28.09
C LEU A 310 8.43 -10.04 -27.30
N ASP A 311 8.58 -10.15 -25.97
CA ASP A 311 8.83 -9.01 -25.06
C ASP A 311 10.18 -8.33 -25.32
N ARG A 312 11.21 -9.09 -25.71
CA ARG A 312 12.49 -8.51 -26.15
C ARG A 312 12.40 -7.84 -27.52
N SER A 313 11.48 -8.30 -28.36
CA SER A 313 11.36 -7.86 -29.75
C SER A 313 10.51 -6.60 -29.90
N ILE A 314 9.49 -6.43 -29.05
CA ILE A 314 8.61 -5.26 -29.02
C ILE A 314 8.80 -4.57 -27.67
N PRO A 315 9.24 -3.29 -27.61
CA PRO A 315 9.29 -2.55 -26.36
C PRO A 315 7.91 -2.53 -25.71
N GLN A 316 7.77 -3.19 -24.57
CA GLN A 316 6.56 -3.20 -23.75
C GLN A 316 6.38 -1.87 -23.00
N VAL A 317 5.20 -1.67 -22.41
CA VAL A 317 4.98 -0.60 -21.41
C VAL A 317 6.04 -0.75 -20.32
N GLY A 318 6.87 0.27 -20.14
CA GLY A 318 7.87 0.31 -19.10
C GLY A 318 7.38 1.13 -17.94
N GLU A 319 7.14 0.50 -16.79
CA GLU A 319 7.00 1.23 -15.53
C GLU A 319 8.37 1.79 -15.14
N ARG A 320 8.44 3.10 -14.88
CA ARG A 320 9.61 3.73 -14.27
C ARG A 320 9.20 4.34 -12.94
N ALA A 321 9.84 3.89 -11.87
CA ALA A 321 9.76 4.60 -10.60
C ALA A 321 10.51 5.94 -10.73
N ARG A 322 9.87 7.03 -10.31
CA ARG A 322 10.47 8.37 -10.24
C ARG A 322 10.12 9.03 -8.92
N VAL A 323 10.98 9.94 -8.47
CA VAL A 323 10.74 10.84 -7.35
C VAL A 323 10.43 12.20 -7.92
N PHE A 324 9.38 12.82 -7.39
CA PHE A 324 8.87 14.12 -7.75
C PHE A 324 8.83 15.00 -6.50
N PHE A 325 9.09 16.28 -6.68
CA PHE A 325 9.08 17.27 -5.62
C PHE A 325 7.93 18.26 -5.87
N PHE A 326 7.16 18.56 -4.83
CA PHE A 326 6.06 19.50 -4.87
C PHE A 326 6.21 20.48 -3.71
N GLU A 327 6.53 21.73 -4.06
CA GLU A 327 6.65 22.87 -3.16
C GLU A 327 5.26 23.38 -2.78
N ARG A 328 5.07 23.71 -1.49
CA ARG A 328 3.87 24.42 -1.04
C ARG A 328 4.10 25.93 -1.24
N LEU A 329 3.10 26.61 -1.83
CA LEU A 329 3.14 28.05 -2.12
C LEU A 329 2.29 28.85 -1.13
#